data_AF-A0ABD1VPX5-F1
#
_entry.id   AF-A0ABD1VPX5-F1
#
_cell.length_a   1.000
_cell.length_b   1.000
_cell.length_c   1.000
_cell.angle_alpha   90.00
_cell.angle_beta   90.00
_cell.angle_gamma   90.00
#
_symmetry.space_group_name_H-M   'P 1'
#
loop_
_entity.id
_entity.type
_entity.pdbx_description
1 polymer ?
#
loop_
_entity_poly.entity_id
_entity_poly.type
_entity_poly.pdbx_seq_one_letter_code
_entity_poly.pdbx_strand_id
1 'polypeptide(L)'
;MAAFQEEERDIQKTYWIEHSADLSVEAMMLDSKATDLDQEERPEVLSLLPPYEGKSVLELGAGIGRFTGELAKRAGQLIALDFIESVINKNQSINGHHKNVKFMCADVTSPDLNFSEESVDLIFSNWLLMYLSDIEVESLAMIKWLKVGGYIFFRESCFHQSGDHKRKNNPTHYREPRFYTKVFKECQVYGSSGNSYELALVGCKCIGAYVTNKKNQNQICWIWQKVSSEDDRGFQRFLDTVQYKCSGILRYERVFGHGFVSTGGIDTTREFVTKLDLKAGQKVLDVGCGIGGGDFYMAEEYGVHVIGIDLSVNMISFALERAIGLNCTVEFEVADCTKKTYPDATFDVIYSRDTILHIQDKPALFQSFYKWLKPGGKLLISDYCKSSGSPSIDFALYIKQRGYDLHDIETYGQMLRNVGFDEVLAQDRTDEFIKVLEKELDTLEKDKEAFIQDFSEEDYDEIVGGWKAKLLRSSSGEQRCTPRTRNRLDATRMKNLVYVQFNARLMNKKKRKKDKLETLLASDASNAQSWIVEGCDDDEEEVEIDILQPTRGTTNVQDEIREPDENDFVSDGTEDELGEEEELDLESDKELDKS
;
A
#
# COMPACT_ATOMS: atom_id res chain seq x y z
N MET A 1 37.77 3.51 -11.90
CA MET A 1 36.65 2.62 -11.52
C MET A 1 37.16 1.27 -11.00
N ALA A 2 37.96 0.50 -11.75
CA ALA A 2 38.45 -0.81 -11.29
C ALA A 2 39.23 -0.78 -9.95
N ALA A 3 40.13 0.19 -9.75
CA ALA A 3 40.87 0.32 -8.49
C ALA A 3 40.00 0.66 -7.26
N PHE A 4 38.91 1.41 -7.45
CA PHE A 4 37.97 1.73 -6.37
C PHE A 4 37.05 0.55 -6.03
N GLN A 5 36.71 -0.30 -7.01
CA GLN A 5 35.95 -1.53 -6.78
C GLN A 5 36.76 -2.59 -6.02
N GLU A 6 38.06 -2.71 -6.31
CA GLU A 6 38.96 -3.62 -5.61
C GLU A 6 39.12 -3.21 -4.13
N GLU A 7 39.21 -1.89 -3.88
CA GLU A 7 39.24 -1.34 -2.52
C GLU A 7 37.93 -1.63 -1.74
N GLU A 8 36.76 -1.38 -2.33
CA GLU A 8 35.46 -1.69 -1.71
C GLU A 8 35.35 -3.16 -1.31
N ARG A 9 35.69 -4.09 -2.22
CA ARG A 9 35.63 -5.53 -1.95
C ARG A 9 36.54 -5.94 -0.81
N ASP A 10 37.77 -5.42 -0.76
CA ASP A 10 38.73 -5.74 0.28
C ASP A 10 38.27 -5.25 1.66
N ILE A 11 37.73 -4.02 1.75
CA ILE A 11 37.28 -3.46 3.03
C ILE A 11 36.05 -4.23 3.55
N GLN A 12 35.07 -4.52 2.69
CA GLN A 12 33.86 -5.26 3.06
C GLN A 12 34.19 -6.71 3.47
N LYS A 13 35.08 -7.38 2.72
CA LYS A 13 35.52 -8.75 3.05
C LYS A 13 36.31 -8.80 4.34
N THR A 14 37.22 -7.85 4.57
CA THR A 14 37.99 -7.74 5.82
C THR A 14 37.07 -7.54 7.02
N TYR A 15 36.06 -6.68 6.88
CA TYR A 15 35.05 -6.47 7.91
C TYR A 15 34.34 -7.78 8.29
N TRP A 16 33.90 -8.56 7.30
CA TRP A 16 33.22 -9.81 7.56
C TRP A 16 34.12 -10.95 8.04
N ILE A 17 35.42 -10.94 7.69
CA ILE A 17 36.41 -11.85 8.29
C ILE A 17 36.52 -11.60 9.80
N GLU A 18 36.59 -10.33 10.23
CA GLU A 18 36.65 -9.97 11.66
C GLU A 18 35.39 -10.43 12.41
N HIS A 19 34.21 -10.13 11.84
CA HIS A 19 32.93 -10.38 12.51
C HIS A 19 32.38 -11.80 12.33
N SER A 20 33.08 -12.65 11.57
CA SER A 20 32.73 -14.07 11.42
C SER A 20 33.66 -15.02 12.18
N ALA A 21 34.63 -14.50 12.95
CA ALA A 21 35.61 -15.32 13.66
C ALA A 21 34.98 -16.31 14.66
N ASP A 22 33.93 -15.89 15.36
CA ASP A 22 33.26 -16.69 16.40
C ASP A 22 32.17 -17.64 15.84
N LEU A 23 31.80 -17.50 14.56
CA LEU A 23 30.82 -18.34 13.86
C LEU A 23 29.50 -18.56 14.65
N SER A 24 29.01 -17.52 15.31
CA SER A 24 27.79 -17.51 16.13
C SER A 24 26.73 -16.54 15.59
N VAL A 25 25.49 -16.67 16.08
CA VAL A 25 24.40 -15.74 15.72
C VAL A 25 24.71 -14.34 16.24
N GLU A 26 25.29 -14.25 17.45
CA GLU A 26 25.72 -13.00 18.08
C GLU A 26 26.76 -12.26 17.23
N ALA A 27 27.73 -13.00 16.66
CA ALA A 27 28.77 -12.44 15.81
C ALA A 27 28.20 -11.89 14.49
N MET A 28 27.22 -12.57 13.89
CA MET A 28 26.57 -12.11 12.66
C MET A 28 25.61 -10.93 12.89
N MET A 29 24.88 -10.92 14.00
CA MET A 29 23.88 -9.89 14.28
C MET A 29 24.46 -8.60 14.85
N LEU A 30 25.68 -8.64 15.39
CA LEU A 30 26.41 -7.46 15.88
C LEU A 30 25.64 -6.67 16.96
N ASP A 31 24.88 -7.40 17.79
CA ASP A 31 23.98 -6.84 18.80
C ASP A 31 24.06 -7.65 20.10
N SER A 32 24.09 -6.96 21.23
CA SER A 32 24.17 -7.57 22.56
C SER A 32 22.94 -8.42 22.92
N LYS A 33 21.82 -8.24 22.21
CA LYS A 33 20.57 -8.99 22.34
C LYS A 33 20.26 -9.85 21.11
N ALA A 34 21.28 -10.25 20.36
CA ALA A 34 21.13 -11.03 19.14
C ALA A 34 20.22 -12.27 19.31
N THR A 35 20.36 -13.01 20.41
CA THR A 35 19.54 -14.20 20.66
C THR A 35 18.04 -13.88 20.79
N ASP A 36 17.69 -12.80 21.51
CA ASP A 36 16.29 -12.39 21.71
C ASP A 36 15.71 -11.82 20.40
N LEU A 37 16.49 -10.98 19.70
CA LEU A 37 16.10 -10.43 18.41
C LEU A 37 15.86 -11.53 17.37
N ASP A 38 16.76 -12.51 17.28
CA ASP A 38 16.66 -13.61 16.35
C ASP A 38 15.43 -14.50 16.60
N GLN A 39 15.05 -14.71 17.85
CA GLN A 39 13.84 -15.49 18.20
C GLN A 39 12.55 -14.83 17.70
N GLU A 40 12.50 -13.50 17.67
CA GLU A 40 11.31 -12.74 17.23
C GLU A 40 11.34 -12.43 15.74
N GLU A 41 12.50 -12.00 15.23
CA GLU A 41 12.67 -11.51 13.85
C GLU A 41 12.72 -12.65 12.84
N ARG A 42 13.37 -13.78 13.15
CA ARG A 42 13.53 -14.87 12.18
C ARG A 42 12.18 -15.45 11.73
N PRO A 43 11.21 -15.78 12.64
CA PRO A 43 9.88 -16.20 12.22
C PRO A 43 9.13 -15.11 11.46
N GLU A 44 9.31 -13.84 11.82
CA GLU A 44 8.70 -12.71 11.11
C GLU A 44 9.18 -12.66 9.65
N VAL A 45 10.50 -12.63 9.42
CA VAL A 45 11.08 -12.62 8.07
C VAL A 45 10.60 -13.81 7.24
N LEU A 46 10.59 -15.02 7.82
CA LEU A 46 10.11 -16.23 7.13
C LEU A 46 8.61 -16.15 6.78
N SER A 47 7.81 -15.48 7.60
CA SER A 47 6.36 -15.30 7.35
C SER A 47 6.07 -14.28 6.24
N LEU A 48 7.01 -13.38 5.96
CA LEU A 48 6.91 -12.38 4.89
C LEU A 48 7.31 -12.94 3.52
N LEU A 49 7.96 -14.12 3.46
CA LEU A 49 8.41 -14.68 2.20
C LEU A 49 7.23 -15.05 1.28
N PRO A 50 7.32 -14.73 -0.02
CA PRO A 50 6.33 -15.14 -1.00
C PRO A 50 6.32 -16.67 -1.17
N PRO A 51 5.30 -17.28 -1.79
CA PRO A 51 5.21 -18.75 -1.87
C PRO A 51 6.41 -19.39 -2.60
N TYR A 52 7.16 -20.24 -1.89
CA TYR A 52 8.35 -20.95 -2.41
C TYR A 52 8.36 -22.47 -2.19
N GLU A 53 7.25 -23.04 -1.70
CA GLU A 53 7.11 -24.49 -1.47
C GLU A 53 7.37 -25.28 -2.77
N GLY A 54 8.27 -26.25 -2.73
CA GLY A 54 8.67 -27.06 -3.90
C GLY A 54 9.44 -26.30 -4.99
N LYS A 55 9.79 -25.02 -4.78
CA LYS A 55 10.43 -24.17 -5.79
C LYS A 55 11.95 -24.08 -5.64
N SER A 56 12.59 -23.41 -6.61
CA SER A 56 14.02 -23.11 -6.64
C SER A 56 14.35 -21.84 -5.86
N VAL A 57 15.19 -21.96 -4.82
CA VAL A 57 15.56 -20.84 -3.93
C VAL A 57 17.07 -20.58 -3.99
N LEU A 58 17.46 -19.31 -4.08
CA LEU A 58 18.83 -18.85 -3.96
C LEU A 58 18.93 -17.92 -2.74
N GLU A 59 19.64 -18.36 -1.70
CA GLU A 59 19.94 -17.59 -0.50
C GLU A 59 21.33 -16.95 -0.64
N LEU A 60 21.37 -15.62 -0.71
CA LEU A 60 22.58 -14.82 -0.88
C LEU A 60 22.99 -14.20 0.47
N GLY A 61 24.26 -14.37 0.86
CA GLY A 61 24.72 -13.98 2.19
C GLY A 61 24.13 -14.88 3.28
N ALA A 62 24.15 -16.20 3.05
CA ALA A 62 23.47 -17.19 3.90
C ALA A 62 24.02 -17.25 5.33
N GLY A 63 25.23 -16.74 5.55
CA GLY A 63 25.88 -16.81 6.85
C GLY A 63 26.06 -18.25 7.32
N ILE A 64 26.03 -18.45 8.64
CA ILE A 64 26.08 -19.78 9.26
C ILE A 64 24.76 -20.58 9.10
N GLY A 65 23.77 -20.06 8.39
CA GLY A 65 22.54 -20.77 8.03
C GLY A 65 21.36 -20.56 8.98
N ARG A 66 21.16 -19.31 9.40
CA ARG A 66 20.04 -18.89 10.26
C ARG A 66 18.68 -19.17 9.61
N PHE A 67 18.59 -18.96 8.29
CA PHE A 67 17.39 -19.22 7.48
C PHE A 67 17.52 -20.49 6.62
N THR A 68 18.73 -20.86 6.18
CA THR A 68 18.98 -22.02 5.31
C THR A 68 18.22 -23.28 5.69
N GLY A 69 18.24 -23.69 6.96
CA GLY A 69 17.54 -24.89 7.42
C GLY A 69 16.01 -24.80 7.31
N GLU A 70 15.42 -23.64 7.57
CA GLU A 70 13.98 -23.42 7.45
C GLU A 70 13.55 -23.34 5.98
N LEU A 71 14.34 -22.66 5.14
CA LEU A 71 14.12 -22.61 3.70
C LEU A 71 14.20 -24.02 3.09
N ALA A 72 15.19 -24.83 3.49
CA ALA A 72 15.40 -26.18 2.99
C ALA A 72 14.26 -27.15 3.31
N LYS A 73 13.47 -26.92 4.37
CA LYS A 73 12.30 -27.78 4.69
C LYS A 73 11.19 -27.68 3.65
N ARG A 74 11.10 -26.55 2.96
CA ARG A 74 9.98 -26.20 2.07
C ARG A 74 10.40 -26.06 0.61
N ALA A 75 11.62 -25.61 0.35
CA ALA A 75 12.14 -25.45 -1.01
C ALA A 75 12.33 -26.81 -1.69
N GLY A 76 12.05 -26.87 -2.99
CA GLY A 76 12.37 -28.05 -3.81
C GLY A 76 13.88 -28.20 -4.00
N GLN A 77 14.56 -27.07 -4.19
CA GLN A 77 16.02 -26.96 -4.23
C GLN A 77 16.46 -25.62 -3.65
N LEU A 78 17.57 -25.60 -2.92
CA LEU A 78 18.14 -24.42 -2.30
C LEU A 78 19.63 -24.33 -2.62
N ILE A 79 20.09 -23.14 -3.02
CA ILE A 79 21.50 -22.80 -3.07
C ILE A 79 21.76 -21.77 -1.97
N ALA A 80 22.61 -22.12 -1.00
CA ALA A 80 23.09 -21.22 0.03
C ALA A 80 24.49 -20.71 -0.36
N LEU A 81 24.64 -19.39 -0.45
CA LEU A 81 25.86 -18.73 -0.90
C LEU A 81 26.36 -17.73 0.14
N ASP A 82 27.65 -17.77 0.44
CA ASP A 82 28.34 -16.77 1.25
C ASP A 82 29.78 -16.59 0.74
N PHE A 83 30.35 -15.40 0.86
CA PHE A 83 31.71 -15.11 0.41
C PHE A 83 32.81 -15.44 1.43
N ILE A 84 32.43 -15.78 2.68
CA ILE A 84 33.35 -16.24 3.72
C ILE A 84 33.33 -17.77 3.81
N GLU A 85 34.45 -18.40 3.45
CA GLU A 85 34.56 -19.87 3.38
C GLU A 85 34.27 -20.57 4.72
N SER A 86 34.79 -20.06 5.83
CA SER A 86 34.55 -20.64 7.17
C SER A 86 33.07 -20.61 7.56
N VAL A 87 32.35 -19.56 7.12
CA VAL A 87 30.93 -19.35 7.39
C VAL A 87 30.07 -20.33 6.61
N ILE A 88 30.30 -20.45 5.29
CA ILE A 88 29.52 -21.40 4.49
C ILE A 88 29.82 -22.86 4.86
N ASN A 89 31.06 -23.17 5.26
CA ASN A 89 31.42 -24.49 5.79
C ASN A 89 30.70 -24.79 7.11
N LYS A 90 30.55 -23.77 7.98
CA LYS A 90 29.74 -23.91 9.20
C LYS A 90 28.28 -24.17 8.87
N ASN A 91 27.71 -23.44 7.90
CA ASN A 91 26.35 -23.67 7.42
C ASN A 91 26.18 -25.10 6.89
N GLN A 92 27.09 -25.58 6.05
CA GLN A 92 27.09 -26.96 5.56
C GLN A 92 27.19 -28.00 6.69
N SER A 93 27.97 -27.73 7.75
CA SER A 93 28.05 -28.64 8.89
C SER A 93 26.73 -28.79 9.66
N ILE A 94 25.90 -27.73 9.67
CA ILE A 94 24.60 -27.70 10.34
C ILE A 94 23.52 -28.27 9.43
N ASN A 95 23.45 -27.78 8.19
CA ASN A 95 22.33 -28.00 7.27
C ASN A 95 22.62 -29.02 6.15
N GLY A 96 23.84 -29.57 6.07
CA GLY A 96 24.24 -30.52 5.01
C GLY A 96 23.50 -31.86 5.01
N HIS A 97 22.72 -32.15 6.06
CA HIS A 97 21.81 -33.28 6.11
C HIS A 97 20.59 -33.09 5.18
N HIS A 98 20.28 -31.85 4.77
CA HIS A 98 19.29 -31.53 3.76
C HIS A 98 19.84 -31.79 2.35
N LYS A 99 19.36 -32.86 1.71
CA LYS A 99 19.85 -33.31 0.39
C LYS A 99 19.52 -32.35 -0.76
N ASN A 100 18.57 -31.45 -0.54
CA ASN A 100 18.12 -30.44 -1.50
C ASN A 100 18.91 -29.12 -1.40
N VAL A 101 19.94 -29.05 -0.55
CA VAL A 101 20.76 -27.84 -0.37
C VAL A 101 22.13 -27.99 -1.01
N LYS A 102 22.52 -27.00 -1.83
CA LYS A 102 23.88 -26.83 -2.34
C LYS A 102 24.52 -25.63 -1.66
N PHE A 103 25.76 -25.79 -1.19
CA PHE A 103 26.54 -24.74 -0.55
C PHE A 103 27.58 -24.20 -1.53
N MET A 104 27.74 -22.88 -1.59
CA MET A 104 28.67 -22.22 -2.50
C MET A 104 29.43 -21.10 -1.79
N CYS A 105 30.77 -21.10 -1.90
CA CYS A 105 31.60 -19.98 -1.48
C CYS A 105 31.84 -19.05 -2.67
N ALA A 106 31.19 -17.89 -2.72
CA ALA A 106 31.35 -16.92 -3.82
C ALA A 106 30.96 -15.51 -3.38
N ASP A 107 31.56 -14.51 -4.01
CA ASP A 107 31.11 -13.11 -3.88
C ASP A 107 29.97 -12.84 -4.87
N VAL A 108 28.91 -12.20 -4.39
CA VAL A 108 27.73 -11.86 -5.20
C VAL A 108 28.02 -10.85 -6.31
N THR A 109 29.09 -10.06 -6.18
CA THR A 109 29.52 -9.09 -7.20
C THR A 109 30.53 -9.67 -8.18
N SER A 110 30.94 -10.93 -8.01
CA SER A 110 31.91 -11.56 -8.90
C SER A 110 31.35 -11.65 -10.33
N PRO A 111 32.11 -11.21 -11.36
CA PRO A 111 31.70 -11.37 -12.75
C PRO A 111 31.61 -12.85 -13.18
N ASP A 112 32.26 -13.75 -12.43
CA ASP A 112 32.24 -15.20 -12.66
C ASP A 112 31.04 -15.88 -11.97
N LEU A 113 30.33 -15.19 -11.08
CA LEU A 113 29.12 -15.72 -10.47
C LEU A 113 27.96 -15.64 -11.46
N ASN A 114 27.69 -16.76 -12.12
CA ASN A 114 26.60 -16.85 -13.08
C ASN A 114 25.67 -18.03 -12.78
N PHE A 115 24.38 -17.73 -12.65
CA PHE A 115 23.32 -18.73 -12.64
C PHE A 115 22.62 -18.73 -14.00
N SER A 116 22.04 -19.86 -14.39
CA SER A 116 21.24 -19.92 -15.62
C SER A 116 20.10 -18.90 -15.56
N GLU A 117 19.85 -18.22 -16.66
CA GLU A 117 18.70 -17.32 -16.78
C GLU A 117 17.40 -18.07 -16.46
N GLU A 118 16.49 -17.39 -15.76
CA GLU A 118 15.17 -17.93 -15.41
C GLU A 118 15.20 -19.32 -14.72
N SER A 119 16.17 -19.52 -13.81
CA SER A 119 16.35 -20.79 -13.10
C SER A 119 15.90 -20.75 -11.64
N VAL A 120 15.71 -19.55 -11.08
CA VAL A 120 15.36 -19.33 -9.67
C VAL A 120 13.94 -18.81 -9.55
N ASP A 121 13.20 -19.29 -8.55
CA ASP A 121 11.84 -18.83 -8.23
C ASP A 121 11.82 -17.81 -7.08
N LEU A 122 12.77 -17.91 -6.15
CA LEU A 122 12.97 -16.96 -5.05
C LEU A 122 14.47 -16.67 -4.85
N ILE A 123 14.86 -15.41 -4.95
CA ILE A 123 16.14 -14.91 -4.46
C ILE A 123 15.88 -14.29 -3.08
N PHE A 124 16.59 -14.75 -2.05
CA PHE A 124 16.42 -14.31 -0.68
C PHE A 124 17.75 -13.79 -0.13
N SER A 125 17.74 -12.60 0.46
CA SER A 125 18.83 -12.08 1.29
C SER A 125 18.29 -11.34 2.52
N ASN A 126 19.09 -11.29 3.58
CA ASN A 126 18.76 -10.53 4.78
C ASN A 126 20.05 -9.93 5.37
N TRP A 127 20.26 -8.64 5.08
CA TRP A 127 21.50 -7.86 5.19
C TRP A 127 22.57 -8.27 4.19
N LEU A 128 22.48 -7.75 2.97
CA LEU A 128 23.46 -8.01 1.92
C LEU A 128 23.85 -6.72 1.20
N LEU A 129 22.86 -5.99 0.67
CA LEU A 129 23.11 -4.85 -0.22
C LEU A 129 23.79 -3.68 0.50
N MET A 130 23.63 -3.58 1.82
CA MET A 130 24.37 -2.63 2.66
C MET A 130 25.89 -2.88 2.73
N TYR A 131 26.38 -4.01 2.19
CA TYR A 131 27.82 -4.35 2.08
C TYR A 131 28.35 -4.28 0.64
N LEU A 132 27.55 -3.69 -0.26
CA LEU A 132 27.90 -3.42 -1.64
C LEU A 132 27.93 -1.90 -1.84
N SER A 133 28.80 -1.40 -2.71
CA SER A 133 28.75 -0.01 -3.21
C SER A 133 27.52 0.23 -4.08
N ASP A 134 27.18 1.49 -4.34
CA ASP A 134 25.99 1.84 -5.13
C ASP A 134 26.03 1.22 -6.54
N ILE A 135 27.20 1.28 -7.20
CA ILE A 135 27.43 0.69 -8.53
C ILE A 135 27.25 -0.83 -8.50
N GLU A 136 27.68 -1.50 -7.42
CA GLU A 136 27.51 -2.95 -7.27
C GLU A 136 26.04 -3.34 -7.06
N VAL A 137 25.27 -2.52 -6.34
CA VAL A 137 23.82 -2.73 -6.19
C VAL A 137 23.09 -2.52 -7.52
N GLU A 138 23.46 -1.50 -8.28
CA GLU A 138 22.89 -1.21 -9.61
C GLU A 138 23.24 -2.27 -10.66
N SER A 139 24.42 -2.87 -10.58
CA SER A 139 24.91 -3.86 -11.55
C SER A 139 24.53 -5.31 -11.23
N LEU A 140 23.88 -5.57 -10.09
CA LEU A 140 23.49 -6.92 -9.67
C LEU A 140 22.50 -7.56 -10.66
N ALA A 141 22.94 -8.64 -11.31
CA ALA A 141 22.18 -9.32 -12.36
C ALA A 141 21.02 -10.21 -11.87
N MET A 142 20.52 -10.01 -10.64
CA MET A 142 19.56 -10.90 -9.97
C MET A 142 18.28 -11.14 -10.77
N ILE A 143 17.76 -10.10 -11.45
CA ILE A 143 16.55 -10.18 -12.26
C ILE A 143 16.67 -11.15 -13.46
N LYS A 144 17.90 -11.39 -13.98
CA LYS A 144 18.13 -12.34 -15.08
C LYS A 144 17.99 -13.79 -14.63
N TRP A 145 18.43 -14.10 -13.42
CA TRP A 145 18.36 -15.45 -12.85
C TRP A 145 16.92 -15.84 -12.47
N LEU A 146 16.08 -14.85 -12.22
CA LEU A 146 14.72 -15.03 -11.75
C LEU A 146 13.76 -15.40 -12.90
N LYS A 147 12.92 -16.42 -12.68
CA LYS A 147 11.81 -16.76 -13.58
C LYS A 147 10.78 -15.64 -13.62
N VAL A 148 10.06 -15.51 -14.73
CA VAL A 148 8.85 -14.66 -14.78
C VAL A 148 7.86 -15.15 -13.72
N GLY A 149 7.35 -14.23 -12.91
CA GLY A 149 6.51 -14.50 -11.74
C GLY A 149 7.29 -14.93 -10.49
N GLY A 150 8.61 -15.10 -10.57
CA GLY A 150 9.50 -15.33 -9.42
C GLY A 150 9.71 -14.06 -8.59
N TYR A 151 10.29 -14.22 -7.39
CA TYR A 151 10.41 -13.14 -6.42
C TYR A 151 11.84 -12.85 -5.96
N ILE A 152 12.10 -11.60 -5.60
CA ILE A 152 13.28 -11.18 -4.82
C ILE A 152 12.78 -10.70 -3.46
N PHE A 153 13.33 -11.26 -2.39
CA PHE A 153 13.22 -10.72 -1.05
C PHE A 153 14.60 -10.22 -0.61
N PHE A 154 14.67 -8.97 -0.17
CA PHE A 154 15.84 -8.47 0.52
C PHE A 154 15.42 -7.60 1.72
N ARG A 155 16.30 -7.52 2.72
CA ARG A 155 16.10 -6.70 3.90
C ARG A 155 17.41 -6.01 4.26
N GLU A 156 17.36 -4.73 4.55
CA GLU A 156 18.55 -3.93 4.87
C GLU A 156 18.38 -3.08 6.13
N SER A 157 19.52 -2.64 6.69
CA SER A 157 19.53 -1.53 7.66
C SER A 157 19.62 -0.21 6.93
N CYS A 158 18.60 0.62 7.09
CA CYS A 158 18.53 1.96 6.51
C CYS A 158 18.93 3.05 7.51
N PHE A 159 19.28 4.23 7.00
CA PHE A 159 19.65 5.46 7.72
C PHE A 159 20.92 5.38 8.57
N HIS A 160 20.99 4.44 9.51
CA HIS A 160 22.14 4.28 10.41
C HIS A 160 22.23 2.87 10.99
N GLN A 161 23.34 2.63 11.70
CA GLN A 161 23.62 1.38 12.39
C GLN A 161 22.48 0.95 13.33
N SER A 162 22.21 -0.36 13.34
CA SER A 162 21.21 -1.01 14.20
C SER A 162 21.80 -1.64 15.46
N GLY A 163 22.81 -2.51 15.29
CA GLY A 163 23.48 -3.20 16.38
C GLY A 163 24.26 -2.27 17.32
N ASP A 164 24.44 -2.65 18.58
CA ASP A 164 25.11 -1.84 19.61
C ASP A 164 26.58 -2.23 19.87
N HIS A 165 27.08 -3.28 19.21
CA HIS A 165 28.47 -3.68 19.32
C HIS A 165 29.42 -2.57 18.81
N LYS A 166 30.48 -2.31 19.57
CA LYS A 166 31.55 -1.40 19.15
C LYS A 166 32.33 -2.00 18.00
N ARG A 167 32.50 -1.22 16.93
CA ARG A 167 33.22 -1.59 15.71
C ARG A 167 34.41 -0.65 15.56
N LYS A 168 35.60 -1.19 15.27
CA LYS A 168 36.79 -0.35 15.01
C LYS A 168 36.66 0.37 13.67
N ASN A 169 36.27 -0.39 12.64
CA ASN A 169 35.95 0.09 11.31
C ASN A 169 34.53 -0.40 10.95
N ASN A 170 33.77 0.40 10.21
CA ASN A 170 32.40 0.09 9.81
C ASN A 170 32.16 0.58 8.37
N PRO A 171 32.45 -0.24 7.34
CA PRO A 171 32.28 0.13 5.93
C PRO A 171 30.83 -0.01 5.43
N THR A 172 29.87 -0.27 6.31
CA THR A 172 28.49 -0.51 5.94
C THR A 172 27.82 0.75 5.36
N HIS A 173 27.12 0.58 4.24
CA HIS A 173 26.35 1.62 3.57
C HIS A 173 24.92 1.68 4.12
N TYR A 174 24.67 2.59 5.07
CA TYR A 174 23.33 2.84 5.62
C TYR A 174 22.56 3.82 4.75
N ARG A 175 21.92 3.29 3.71
CA ARG A 175 21.21 4.11 2.72
C ARG A 175 19.82 4.52 3.19
N GLU A 176 19.30 5.55 2.54
CA GLU A 176 17.87 5.82 2.56
C GLU A 176 17.10 4.74 1.78
N PRO A 177 15.90 4.33 2.22
CA PRO A 177 15.05 3.35 1.54
C PRO A 177 14.77 3.66 0.07
N ARG A 178 14.68 4.96 -0.28
CA ARG A 178 14.43 5.43 -1.65
C ARG A 178 15.49 4.97 -2.65
N PHE A 179 16.74 4.77 -2.20
CA PHE A 179 17.79 4.23 -3.05
C PHE A 179 17.42 2.83 -3.54
N TYR A 180 17.09 1.92 -2.60
CA TYR A 180 16.74 0.54 -2.93
C TYR A 180 15.47 0.48 -3.78
N THR A 181 14.44 1.26 -3.43
CA THR A 181 13.20 1.32 -4.21
C THR A 181 13.46 1.81 -5.64
N LYS A 182 14.30 2.83 -5.82
CA LYS A 182 14.65 3.37 -7.15
C LYS A 182 15.41 2.33 -7.98
N VAL A 183 16.52 1.80 -7.46
CA VAL A 183 17.39 0.88 -8.21
C VAL A 183 16.61 -0.34 -8.71
N PHE A 184 15.80 -0.96 -7.85
CA PHE A 184 15.04 -2.14 -8.24
C PHE A 184 13.84 -1.82 -9.14
N LYS A 185 13.25 -0.63 -9.03
CA LYS A 185 12.17 -0.18 -9.94
C LYS A 185 12.69 0.13 -11.34
N GLU A 186 13.91 0.64 -11.45
CA GLU A 186 14.57 0.97 -12.73
C GLU A 186 15.21 -0.26 -13.41
N CYS A 187 15.25 -1.41 -12.71
CA CYS A 187 15.74 -2.66 -13.29
C CYS A 187 14.81 -3.15 -14.42
N GLN A 188 15.36 -3.13 -15.64
CA GLN A 188 14.73 -3.68 -16.83
C GLN A 188 15.66 -4.70 -17.49
N VAL A 189 15.12 -5.85 -17.89
CA VAL A 189 15.85 -6.84 -18.69
C VAL A 189 15.08 -7.23 -19.93
N TYR A 190 15.85 -7.54 -20.97
CA TYR A 190 15.31 -7.99 -22.24
C TYR A 190 15.58 -9.49 -22.37
N GLY A 191 14.51 -10.26 -22.55
CA GLY A 191 14.62 -11.68 -22.85
C GLY A 191 15.19 -11.91 -24.25
N SER A 192 15.66 -13.12 -24.49
CA SER A 192 16.20 -13.55 -25.79
C SER A 192 15.20 -13.45 -26.95
N SER A 193 13.89 -13.41 -26.66
CA SER A 193 12.80 -13.23 -27.61
C SER A 193 12.41 -11.77 -27.88
N GLY A 194 13.08 -10.79 -27.27
CA GLY A 194 12.76 -9.35 -27.39
C GLY A 194 11.74 -8.83 -26.36
N ASN A 195 11.13 -9.70 -25.56
CA ASN A 195 10.22 -9.30 -24.49
C ASN A 195 10.97 -8.55 -23.39
N SER A 196 10.35 -7.50 -22.84
CA SER A 196 10.91 -6.75 -21.72
C SER A 196 10.28 -7.17 -20.39
N TYR A 197 11.10 -7.24 -19.35
CA TYR A 197 10.69 -7.60 -17.99
C TYR A 197 11.20 -6.56 -16.99
N GLU A 198 10.39 -6.33 -15.96
CA GLU A 198 10.67 -5.39 -14.87
C GLU A 198 10.40 -6.03 -13.51
N LEU A 199 10.74 -5.32 -12.43
CA LEU A 199 10.37 -5.71 -11.07
C LEU A 199 9.17 -4.92 -10.56
N ALA A 200 8.16 -5.67 -10.14
CA ALA A 200 6.97 -5.20 -9.45
C ALA A 200 7.21 -5.16 -7.94
N LEU A 201 7.08 -4.01 -7.27
CA LEU A 201 7.08 -3.99 -5.80
C LEU A 201 5.77 -4.58 -5.29
N VAL A 202 5.87 -5.73 -4.61
CA VAL A 202 4.75 -6.46 -4.02
C VAL A 202 4.59 -6.17 -2.53
N GLY A 203 5.68 -5.81 -1.85
CA GLY A 203 5.64 -5.44 -0.45
C GLY A 203 6.88 -4.67 -0.04
N CYS A 204 6.70 -3.68 0.84
CA CYS A 204 7.77 -2.95 1.49
C CYS A 204 7.29 -2.61 2.91
N LYS A 205 8.02 -3.04 3.94
CA LYS A 205 7.65 -2.75 5.33
C LYS A 205 8.86 -2.78 6.26
N CYS A 206 8.73 -2.17 7.43
CA CYS A 206 9.69 -2.34 8.51
C CYS A 206 9.50 -3.70 9.23
N ILE A 207 10.55 -4.20 9.88
CA ILE A 207 10.53 -5.44 10.66
C ILE A 207 10.05 -5.13 12.09
N GLY A 208 8.88 -5.63 12.46
CA GLY A 208 8.18 -5.37 13.71
C GLY A 208 8.96 -5.78 14.96
N ALA A 209 9.75 -6.86 14.90
CA ALA A 209 10.66 -7.25 15.98
C ALA A 209 11.65 -6.12 16.32
N TYR A 210 12.14 -5.38 15.32
CA TYR A 210 13.05 -4.24 15.53
C TYR A 210 12.32 -3.00 16.02
N VAL A 211 11.10 -2.75 15.55
CA VAL A 211 10.25 -1.68 16.09
C VAL A 211 10.02 -1.90 17.59
N THR A 212 9.72 -3.13 17.97
CA THR A 212 9.43 -3.51 19.35
C THR A 212 10.68 -3.40 20.24
N ASN A 213 11.81 -3.97 19.80
CA ASN A 213 13.00 -4.10 20.66
C ASN A 213 13.95 -2.90 20.60
N LYS A 214 14.07 -2.26 19.43
CA LYS A 214 15.05 -1.21 19.16
C LYS A 214 14.41 0.19 19.01
N LYS A 215 13.08 0.26 19.08
CA LYS A 215 12.30 1.51 19.04
C LYS A 215 12.62 2.38 17.83
N ASN A 216 12.87 1.74 16.69
CA ASN A 216 13.05 2.39 15.40
C ASN A 216 12.53 1.49 14.28
N GLN A 217 12.32 2.08 13.10
CA GLN A 217 11.72 1.41 11.93
C GLN A 217 12.72 1.24 10.79
N ASN A 218 14.02 1.26 11.11
CA ASN A 218 15.08 1.36 10.10
C ASN A 218 15.42 0.01 9.46
N GLN A 219 14.82 -1.06 9.94
CA GLN A 219 14.99 -2.39 9.39
C GLN A 219 13.86 -2.65 8.41
N ILE A 220 14.15 -2.53 7.12
CA ILE A 220 13.13 -2.53 6.08
C ILE A 220 13.38 -3.70 5.14
N CYS A 221 12.31 -4.40 4.77
CA CYS A 221 12.34 -5.44 3.77
C CYS A 221 11.52 -5.06 2.54
N TRP A 222 11.93 -5.57 1.40
CA TRP A 222 11.25 -5.44 0.12
C TRP A 222 10.98 -6.82 -0.47
N ILE A 223 9.83 -6.92 -1.14
CA ILE A 223 9.40 -8.09 -1.90
C ILE A 223 9.11 -7.60 -3.31
N TRP A 224 9.91 -8.07 -4.26
CA TRP A 224 9.73 -7.77 -5.68
C TRP A 224 9.31 -9.02 -6.43
N GLN A 225 8.51 -8.87 -7.49
CA GLN A 225 8.16 -9.93 -8.41
C GLN A 225 8.60 -9.58 -9.83
N LYS A 226 9.25 -10.50 -10.55
CA LYS A 226 9.53 -10.30 -11.99
C LYS A 226 8.24 -10.43 -12.78
N VAL A 227 7.91 -9.43 -13.57
CA VAL A 227 6.71 -9.40 -14.42
C VAL A 227 7.09 -9.02 -15.85
N SER A 228 6.24 -9.36 -16.82
CA SER A 228 6.37 -8.77 -18.16
C SER A 228 6.12 -7.27 -18.05
N SER A 229 6.93 -6.45 -18.72
CA SER A 229 6.68 -5.00 -18.81
C SER A 229 5.40 -4.68 -19.61
N GLU A 230 4.85 -5.68 -20.32
CA GLU A 230 3.57 -5.63 -21.01
C GLU A 230 2.40 -6.17 -20.17
N ASP A 231 2.66 -6.82 -19.02
CA ASP A 231 1.59 -7.36 -18.17
C ASP A 231 0.70 -6.22 -17.66
N ASP A 232 -0.62 -6.38 -17.82
CA ASP A 232 -1.63 -5.42 -17.42
C ASP A 232 -1.77 -5.38 -15.88
N ARG A 233 -0.82 -4.72 -15.22
CA ARG A 233 -1.00 -4.14 -13.87
C ARG A 233 -1.68 -2.77 -13.96
N GLY A 234 -2.55 -2.60 -14.96
CA GLY A 234 -3.12 -1.34 -15.40
C GLY A 234 -3.56 -0.47 -14.25
N PHE A 235 -4.17 -1.04 -13.20
CA PHE A 235 -4.61 -0.27 -12.05
C PHE A 235 -3.48 0.30 -11.16
N GLN A 236 -2.50 -0.51 -10.73
CA GLN A 236 -1.38 0.01 -9.93
C GLN A 236 -0.53 1.00 -10.74
N ARG A 237 -0.26 0.67 -12.01
CA ARG A 237 0.47 1.57 -12.90
C ARG A 237 -0.31 2.86 -13.14
N PHE A 238 -1.62 2.78 -13.39
CA PHE A 238 -2.50 3.94 -13.49
C PHE A 238 -2.46 4.82 -12.24
N LEU A 239 -2.49 4.24 -11.04
CA LEU A 239 -2.32 5.00 -9.81
C LEU A 239 -0.97 5.72 -9.80
N ASP A 240 0.14 5.02 -10.00
CA ASP A 240 1.48 5.60 -9.86
C ASP A 240 1.91 6.52 -11.03
N THR A 241 1.33 6.38 -12.24
CA THR A 241 1.71 7.16 -13.43
C THR A 241 0.71 8.23 -13.83
N VAL A 242 -0.56 8.12 -13.41
CA VAL A 242 -1.61 9.09 -13.79
C VAL A 242 -2.00 9.95 -12.59
N GLN A 243 -2.69 9.39 -11.60
CA GLN A 243 -3.28 10.18 -10.53
C GLN A 243 -2.30 10.50 -9.39
N TYR A 244 -1.44 9.55 -9.03
CA TYR A 244 -0.57 9.58 -7.85
C TYR A 244 0.92 9.45 -8.23
N LYS A 245 1.33 10.13 -9.31
CA LYS A 245 2.74 10.44 -9.55
C LYS A 245 3.29 11.29 -8.39
N CYS A 246 4.60 11.24 -8.09
CA CYS A 246 5.17 11.93 -6.93
C CYS A 246 4.83 13.43 -6.87
N SER A 247 4.94 14.17 -7.98
CA SER A 247 4.54 15.58 -8.03
C SER A 247 3.03 15.77 -7.79
N GLY A 248 2.22 14.84 -8.28
CA GLY A 248 0.77 14.76 -8.03
C GLY A 248 0.43 14.60 -6.55
N ILE A 249 1.18 13.75 -5.84
CA ILE A 249 1.02 13.55 -4.39
C ILE A 249 1.37 14.83 -3.63
N LEU A 250 2.52 15.45 -3.94
CA LEU A 250 3.01 16.64 -3.26
C LEU A 250 2.09 17.86 -3.49
N ARG A 251 1.55 18.04 -4.71
CA ARG A 251 0.56 19.09 -4.97
C ARG A 251 -0.75 18.84 -4.23
N TYR A 252 -1.20 17.58 -4.13
CA TYR A 252 -2.38 17.25 -3.34
C TYR A 252 -2.16 17.54 -1.85
N GLU A 253 -1.01 17.16 -1.31
CA GLU A 253 -0.64 17.49 0.07
C GLU A 253 -0.61 19.00 0.32
N ARG A 254 -0.11 19.80 -0.64
CA ARG A 254 -0.12 21.25 -0.52
C ARG A 254 -1.53 21.82 -0.32
N VAL A 255 -2.52 21.25 -1.00
CA VAL A 255 -3.91 21.72 -0.96
C VAL A 255 -4.66 21.17 0.25
N PHE A 256 -4.55 19.88 0.53
CA PHE A 256 -5.27 19.22 1.62
C PHE A 256 -4.65 19.45 3.00
N GLY A 257 -3.35 19.74 3.04
CA GLY A 257 -2.56 19.95 4.25
C GLY A 257 -1.55 18.83 4.50
N HIS A 258 -0.49 19.16 5.23
CA HIS A 258 0.65 18.29 5.48
C HIS A 258 0.24 16.90 6.01
N GLY A 259 0.73 15.84 5.36
CA GLY A 259 0.44 14.45 5.68
C GLY A 259 -0.83 13.89 5.04
N PHE A 260 -1.62 14.69 4.33
CA PHE A 260 -2.93 14.27 3.81
C PHE A 260 -3.06 14.42 2.31
N VAL A 261 -3.71 13.45 1.68
CA VAL A 261 -4.08 13.45 0.25
C VAL A 261 -5.59 13.32 0.07
N SER A 262 -6.35 13.76 1.08
CA SER A 262 -7.79 13.63 1.14
C SER A 262 -8.45 14.83 1.82
N THR A 263 -9.76 14.93 1.58
CA THR A 263 -10.60 16.09 1.88
C THR A 263 -10.41 16.65 3.29
N GLY A 264 -10.02 17.93 3.40
CA GLY A 264 -9.99 18.69 4.66
C GLY A 264 -8.89 18.30 5.65
N GLY A 265 -7.96 17.44 5.23
CA GLY A 265 -6.74 17.11 5.96
C GLY A 265 -6.95 16.74 7.43
N ILE A 266 -6.19 17.40 8.31
CA ILE A 266 -6.21 17.11 9.74
C ILE A 266 -7.55 17.45 10.42
N ASP A 267 -8.29 18.45 9.93
CA ASP A 267 -9.52 18.91 10.58
C ASP A 267 -10.63 17.85 10.47
N THR A 268 -10.85 17.32 9.26
CA THR A 268 -11.81 16.24 9.02
C THR A 268 -11.35 14.92 9.65
N THR A 269 -10.04 14.65 9.60
CA THR A 269 -9.44 13.47 10.26
C THR A 269 -9.69 13.48 11.76
N ARG A 270 -9.43 14.61 12.45
CA ARG A 270 -9.75 14.76 13.87
C ARG A 270 -11.24 14.54 14.14
N GLU A 271 -12.11 15.11 13.32
CA GLU A 271 -13.56 14.93 13.47
C GLU A 271 -13.95 13.44 13.36
N PHE A 272 -13.43 12.73 12.36
CA PHE A 272 -13.78 11.33 12.10
C PHE A 272 -13.19 10.39 13.15
N VAL A 273 -11.90 10.53 13.46
CA VAL A 273 -11.21 9.69 14.43
C VAL A 273 -11.74 9.89 15.85
N THR A 274 -12.16 11.11 16.21
CA THR A 274 -12.88 11.35 17.49
C THR A 274 -14.10 10.45 17.63
N LYS A 275 -14.73 10.07 16.51
CA LYS A 275 -15.87 9.16 16.47
C LYS A 275 -15.46 7.69 16.58
N LEU A 276 -14.20 7.31 16.61
CA LEU A 276 -13.83 5.89 16.76
C LEU A 276 -13.82 5.46 18.24
N ASP A 277 -13.67 6.39 19.18
CA ASP A 277 -13.42 6.10 20.60
C ASP A 277 -12.18 5.24 20.84
N LEU A 278 -11.11 5.50 20.07
CA LEU A 278 -9.88 4.73 20.16
C LEU A 278 -9.33 4.72 21.59
N LYS A 279 -8.79 3.57 21.99
CA LYS A 279 -8.14 3.32 23.27
C LYS A 279 -6.71 2.87 23.02
N ALA A 280 -5.80 3.32 23.87
CA ALA A 280 -4.40 2.92 23.79
C ALA A 280 -4.23 1.40 23.73
N GLY A 281 -3.35 0.93 22.85
CA GLY A 281 -3.09 -0.49 22.59
C GLY A 281 -4.07 -1.17 21.64
N GLN A 282 -5.13 -0.52 21.16
CA GLN A 282 -5.97 -1.05 20.09
C GLN A 282 -5.22 -1.12 18.76
N LYS A 283 -5.62 -2.05 17.90
CA LYS A 283 -5.06 -2.23 16.55
C LYS A 283 -6.02 -1.70 15.49
N VAL A 284 -5.51 -0.80 14.63
CA VAL A 284 -6.25 -0.16 13.54
C VAL A 284 -5.65 -0.60 12.21
N LEU A 285 -6.50 -0.98 11.24
CA LEU A 285 -6.11 -1.11 9.83
C LEU A 285 -6.56 0.17 9.11
N ASP A 286 -5.65 0.87 8.45
CA ASP A 286 -5.98 1.93 7.49
C ASP A 286 -5.86 1.39 6.06
N VAL A 287 -6.95 1.43 5.30
CA VAL A 287 -7.01 0.95 3.92
C VAL A 287 -7.01 2.14 2.97
N GLY A 288 -5.91 2.29 2.23
CA GLY A 288 -5.59 3.48 1.45
C GLY A 288 -4.95 4.57 2.30
N CYS A 289 -3.93 4.20 3.08
CA CYS A 289 -3.30 5.10 4.05
C CYS A 289 -2.58 6.31 3.41
N GLY A 290 -2.33 6.27 2.10
CA GLY A 290 -1.63 7.34 1.39
C GLY A 290 -0.25 7.61 1.99
N ILE A 291 0.05 8.88 2.28
CA ILE A 291 1.34 9.32 2.83
C ILE A 291 1.41 9.32 4.38
N GLY A 292 0.45 8.68 5.05
CA GLY A 292 0.57 8.32 6.47
C GLY A 292 0.01 9.30 7.51
N GLY A 293 -0.44 10.50 7.12
CA GLY A 293 -0.79 11.55 8.09
C GLY A 293 -1.94 11.18 9.04
N GLY A 294 -2.92 10.40 8.56
CA GLY A 294 -3.99 9.86 9.40
C GLY A 294 -3.50 8.84 10.40
N ASP A 295 -2.59 7.97 9.97
CA ASP A 295 -1.99 6.90 10.77
C ASP A 295 -1.14 7.46 11.91
N PHE A 296 -0.25 8.41 11.59
CA PHE A 296 0.57 9.09 12.59
C PHE A 296 -0.30 9.79 13.63
N TYR A 297 -1.32 10.54 13.18
CA TYR A 297 -2.25 11.21 14.10
C TYR A 297 -2.96 10.21 15.02
N MET A 298 -3.47 9.09 14.50
CA MET A 298 -4.12 8.06 15.32
C MET A 298 -3.15 7.46 16.34
N ALA A 299 -1.95 7.07 15.90
CA ALA A 299 -0.95 6.45 16.77
C ALA A 299 -0.46 7.39 17.88
N GLU A 300 -0.19 8.65 17.57
CA GLU A 300 0.32 9.64 18.52
C GLU A 300 -0.75 10.11 19.51
N GLU A 301 -1.93 10.49 19.02
CA GLU A 301 -2.99 11.08 19.86
C GLU A 301 -3.68 10.03 20.75
N TYR A 302 -3.84 8.79 20.25
CA TYR A 302 -4.62 7.75 20.93
C TYR A 302 -3.78 6.57 21.43
N GLY A 303 -2.49 6.51 21.12
CA GLY A 303 -1.61 5.41 21.54
C GLY A 303 -2.00 4.06 20.94
N VAL A 304 -2.64 4.06 19.77
CA VAL A 304 -3.01 2.84 19.03
C VAL A 304 -1.86 2.36 18.16
N HIS A 305 -1.93 1.09 17.76
CA HIS A 305 -1.07 0.54 16.73
C HIS A 305 -1.80 0.56 15.39
N VAL A 306 -1.23 1.24 14.39
CA VAL A 306 -1.83 1.40 13.08
C VAL A 306 -1.04 0.59 12.05
N ILE A 307 -1.76 -0.16 11.23
CA ILE A 307 -1.23 -0.85 10.06
C ILE A 307 -1.87 -0.17 8.85
N GLY A 308 -1.10 0.61 8.11
CA GLY A 308 -1.53 1.29 6.89
C GLY A 308 -1.16 0.49 5.66
N ILE A 309 -2.12 0.28 4.76
CA ILE A 309 -1.88 -0.32 3.45
C ILE A 309 -2.28 0.62 2.33
N ASP A 310 -1.50 0.65 1.25
CA ASP A 310 -1.82 1.36 0.02
C ASP A 310 -1.27 0.59 -1.18
N LEU A 311 -1.95 0.68 -2.32
CA LEU A 311 -1.51 0.02 -3.55
C LEU A 311 -0.40 0.82 -4.25
N SER A 312 -0.38 2.15 -4.07
CA SER A 312 0.60 3.04 -4.67
C SER A 312 1.95 2.90 -3.98
N VAL A 313 2.97 2.57 -4.78
CA VAL A 313 4.35 2.50 -4.29
C VAL A 313 4.84 3.90 -3.89
N ASN A 314 4.43 4.93 -4.63
CA ASN A 314 4.82 6.31 -4.35
C ASN A 314 4.27 6.77 -2.99
N MET A 315 3.01 6.45 -2.67
CA MET A 315 2.38 6.78 -1.38
C MET A 315 3.11 6.15 -0.20
N ILE A 316 3.32 4.82 -0.24
CA ILE A 316 4.00 4.10 0.84
C ILE A 316 5.45 4.54 0.99
N SER A 317 6.12 4.89 -0.12
CA SER A 317 7.48 5.43 -0.04
C SER A 317 7.54 6.71 0.79
N PHE A 318 6.62 7.66 0.57
CA PHE A 318 6.51 8.86 1.40
C PHE A 318 6.11 8.55 2.85
N ALA A 319 5.18 7.62 3.06
CA ALA A 319 4.73 7.24 4.40
C ALA A 319 5.88 6.63 5.23
N LEU A 320 6.64 5.70 4.65
CA LEU A 320 7.82 5.10 5.27
C LEU A 320 8.90 6.14 5.57
N GLU A 321 9.13 7.09 4.66
CA GLU A 321 10.06 8.19 4.88
C GLU A 321 9.64 9.08 6.06
N ARG A 322 8.35 9.38 6.18
CA ARG A 322 7.85 10.25 7.27
C ARG A 322 7.79 9.54 8.61
N ALA A 323 7.70 8.21 8.61
CA ALA A 323 7.71 7.41 9.82
C ALA A 323 9.07 7.41 10.54
N ILE A 324 10.15 7.77 9.83
CA ILE A 324 11.51 7.80 10.37
C ILE A 324 11.59 8.74 11.58
N GLY A 325 12.12 8.24 12.68
CA GLY A 325 12.35 9.03 13.89
C GLY A 325 11.08 9.31 14.70
N LEU A 326 9.90 8.92 14.22
CA LEU A 326 8.68 9.01 15.00
C LEU A 326 8.63 7.87 16.03
N ASN A 327 8.29 8.22 17.26
CA ASN A 327 8.12 7.26 18.35
C ASN A 327 6.65 6.79 18.42
N CYS A 328 6.07 6.47 17.26
CA CYS A 328 4.68 6.02 17.14
C CYS A 328 4.62 4.59 16.56
N THR A 329 3.54 3.86 16.87
CA THR A 329 3.44 2.43 16.53
C THR A 329 2.72 2.25 15.20
N VAL A 330 3.31 2.74 14.11
CA VAL A 330 2.74 2.65 12.75
C VAL A 330 3.56 1.70 11.87
N GLU A 331 2.90 0.88 11.08
CA GLU A 331 3.52 0.05 10.03
C GLU A 331 2.86 0.37 8.69
N PHE A 332 3.67 0.47 7.63
CA PHE A 332 3.18 0.68 6.27
C PHE A 332 3.53 -0.50 5.37
N GLU A 333 2.62 -0.86 4.47
CA GLU A 333 2.81 -1.94 3.51
C GLU A 333 2.21 -1.56 2.14
N VAL A 334 2.98 -1.79 1.06
CA VAL A 334 2.42 -1.80 -0.30
C VAL A 334 1.54 -3.04 -0.45
N ALA A 335 0.23 -2.88 -0.59
CA ALA A 335 -0.69 -4.00 -0.74
C ALA A 335 -1.98 -3.63 -1.50
N ASP A 336 -2.44 -4.56 -2.34
CA ASP A 336 -3.79 -4.53 -2.91
C ASP A 336 -4.79 -5.03 -1.85
N CYS A 337 -5.61 -4.14 -1.31
CA CYS A 337 -6.59 -4.47 -0.27
C CYS A 337 -7.62 -5.52 -0.72
N THR A 338 -7.83 -5.72 -2.02
CA THR A 338 -8.75 -6.73 -2.56
C THR A 338 -8.17 -8.14 -2.56
N LYS A 339 -6.84 -8.26 -2.45
CA LYS A 339 -6.09 -9.54 -2.48
C LYS A 339 -5.42 -9.86 -1.16
N LYS A 340 -5.10 -8.83 -0.37
CA LYS A 340 -4.49 -8.98 0.95
C LYS A 340 -5.41 -9.81 1.86
N THR A 341 -4.82 -10.64 2.70
CA THR A 341 -5.54 -11.38 3.74
C THR A 341 -4.92 -11.10 5.10
N TYR A 342 -5.77 -11.02 6.11
CA TYR A 342 -5.40 -10.96 7.51
C TYR A 342 -6.12 -12.08 8.26
N PRO A 343 -5.58 -12.55 9.41
CA PRO A 343 -6.31 -13.47 10.27
C PRO A 343 -7.65 -12.87 10.70
N ASP A 344 -8.66 -13.72 10.88
CA ASP A 344 -9.96 -13.32 11.39
C ASP A 344 -9.81 -12.66 12.78
N ALA A 345 -10.69 -11.70 13.09
CA ALA A 345 -10.74 -11.01 14.39
C ALA A 345 -9.39 -10.39 14.83
N THR A 346 -8.70 -9.74 13.91
CA THR A 346 -7.39 -9.10 14.16
C THR A 346 -7.51 -7.65 14.62
N PHE A 347 -8.39 -6.86 14.01
CA PHE A 347 -8.43 -5.41 14.18
C PHE A 347 -9.57 -4.95 15.09
N ASP A 348 -9.29 -3.97 15.94
CA ASP A 348 -10.32 -3.28 16.73
C ASP A 348 -11.06 -2.26 15.86
N VAL A 349 -10.36 -1.64 14.90
CA VAL A 349 -10.93 -0.71 13.93
C VAL A 349 -10.37 -0.97 12.53
N ILE A 350 -11.23 -0.87 11.52
CA ILE A 350 -10.83 -0.67 10.13
C ILE A 350 -11.27 0.75 9.73
N TYR A 351 -10.34 1.50 9.17
CA TYR A 351 -10.48 2.88 8.75
C TYR A 351 -10.11 2.98 7.27
N SER A 352 -10.82 3.81 6.51
CA SER A 352 -10.50 4.11 5.11
C SER A 352 -11.02 5.49 4.75
N ARG A 353 -10.23 6.25 3.99
CA ARG A 353 -10.52 7.66 3.67
C ARG A 353 -10.34 7.95 2.20
N ASP A 354 -11.47 8.17 1.54
CA ASP A 354 -11.55 8.58 0.14
C ASP A 354 -10.76 7.61 -0.76
N THR A 355 -10.83 6.32 -0.46
CA THR A 355 -10.07 5.23 -1.12
C THR A 355 -10.97 4.24 -1.86
N ILE A 356 -12.14 3.91 -1.31
CA ILE A 356 -12.91 2.75 -1.79
C ILE A 356 -13.64 3.04 -3.11
N LEU A 357 -13.72 4.30 -3.55
CA LEU A 357 -14.09 4.71 -4.91
C LEU A 357 -13.24 4.03 -5.99
N HIS A 358 -12.02 3.60 -5.67
CA HIS A 358 -11.12 2.88 -6.57
C HIS A 358 -11.45 1.38 -6.71
N ILE A 359 -12.25 0.83 -5.80
CA ILE A 359 -12.48 -0.61 -5.69
C ILE A 359 -13.78 -0.99 -6.40
N GLN A 360 -13.68 -1.90 -7.37
CA GLN A 360 -14.82 -2.33 -8.19
C GLN A 360 -15.75 -3.30 -7.45
N ASP A 361 -15.19 -4.30 -6.75
CA ASP A 361 -15.97 -5.26 -5.96
C ASP A 361 -16.01 -4.88 -4.48
N LYS A 362 -16.77 -3.82 -4.16
CA LYS A 362 -16.98 -3.37 -2.78
C LYS A 362 -17.60 -4.44 -1.88
N PRO A 363 -18.62 -5.23 -2.31
CA PRO A 363 -19.18 -6.30 -1.46
C PRO A 363 -18.14 -7.34 -1.01
N ALA A 364 -17.25 -7.78 -1.90
CA ALA A 364 -16.18 -8.71 -1.54
C ALA A 364 -15.20 -8.09 -0.53
N LEU A 365 -14.79 -6.83 -0.74
CA LEU A 365 -13.91 -6.12 0.19
C LEU A 365 -14.56 -5.97 1.58
N PHE A 366 -15.84 -5.60 1.63
CA PHE A 366 -16.57 -5.48 2.90
C PHE A 366 -16.69 -6.83 3.62
N GLN A 367 -16.83 -7.94 2.89
CA GLN A 367 -16.81 -9.27 3.49
C GLN A 367 -15.47 -9.59 4.16
N SER A 368 -14.36 -9.19 3.54
CA SER A 368 -13.03 -9.28 4.15
C SER A 368 -12.92 -8.42 5.40
N PHE A 369 -13.37 -7.16 5.35
CA PHE A 369 -13.38 -6.27 6.53
C PHE A 369 -14.17 -6.87 7.70
N TYR A 370 -15.34 -7.45 7.42
CA TYR A 370 -16.17 -8.08 8.45
C TYR A 370 -15.45 -9.24 9.14
N LYS A 371 -14.70 -10.06 8.40
CA LYS A 371 -13.89 -11.15 8.96
C LYS A 371 -12.70 -10.64 9.77
N TRP A 372 -12.01 -9.62 9.28
CA TRP A 372 -10.80 -9.11 9.92
C TRP A 372 -11.07 -8.31 11.20
N LEU A 373 -12.27 -7.75 11.33
CA LEU A 373 -12.69 -7.07 12.56
C LEU A 373 -12.94 -8.04 13.70
N LYS A 374 -12.46 -7.68 14.90
CA LYS A 374 -12.85 -8.34 16.14
C LYS A 374 -14.36 -8.19 16.37
N PRO A 375 -14.98 -9.13 17.09
CA PRO A 375 -16.34 -8.93 17.61
C PRO A 375 -16.45 -7.59 18.37
N GLY A 376 -17.37 -6.72 17.93
CA GLY A 376 -17.54 -5.37 18.49
C GLY A 376 -16.56 -4.31 17.96
N GLY A 377 -15.70 -4.66 17.00
CA GLY A 377 -14.85 -3.73 16.27
C GLY A 377 -15.64 -2.76 15.40
N LYS A 378 -14.98 -1.70 14.91
CA LYS A 378 -15.63 -0.61 14.18
C LYS A 378 -15.08 -0.46 12.77
N LEU A 379 -15.96 -0.19 11.82
CA LEU A 379 -15.59 0.24 10.47
C LEU A 379 -15.95 1.72 10.30
N LEU A 380 -15.01 2.51 9.80
CA LEU A 380 -15.24 3.90 9.39
C LEU A 380 -14.66 4.13 8.01
N ILE A 381 -15.54 4.44 7.07
CA ILE A 381 -15.19 4.82 5.70
C ILE A 381 -15.64 6.27 5.48
N SER A 382 -14.79 7.09 4.87
CA SER A 382 -15.26 8.20 4.04
C SER A 382 -15.01 7.89 2.57
N ASP A 383 -15.94 8.25 1.69
CA ASP A 383 -15.80 7.93 0.27
C ASP A 383 -16.57 8.89 -0.63
N TYR A 384 -16.17 8.92 -1.90
CA TYR A 384 -16.91 9.62 -2.94
C TYR A 384 -18.10 8.76 -3.39
N CYS A 385 -19.22 9.42 -3.62
CA CYS A 385 -20.48 8.80 -4.04
C CYS A 385 -21.10 9.61 -5.19
N LYS A 386 -22.17 9.08 -5.75
CA LYS A 386 -22.99 9.79 -6.75
C LYS A 386 -24.44 9.89 -6.30
N SER A 387 -25.21 10.76 -6.91
CA SER A 387 -26.67 10.76 -6.73
C SER A 387 -27.32 9.51 -7.33
N SER A 388 -28.53 9.19 -6.86
CA SER A 388 -29.38 8.19 -7.48
C SER A 388 -29.72 8.60 -8.92
N GLY A 389 -29.62 7.66 -9.86
CA GLY A 389 -29.88 7.89 -11.29
C GLY A 389 -28.62 7.93 -12.15
N SER A 390 -28.80 8.37 -13.39
CA SER A 390 -27.72 8.47 -14.38
C SER A 390 -26.95 9.78 -14.21
N PRO A 391 -25.60 9.73 -14.17
CA PRO A 391 -24.78 10.95 -14.15
C PRO A 391 -24.93 11.74 -15.46
N SER A 392 -24.64 13.04 -15.42
CA SER A 392 -24.41 13.82 -16.64
C SER A 392 -23.26 13.24 -17.46
N ILE A 393 -23.18 13.62 -18.74
CA ILE A 393 -22.11 13.18 -19.65
C ILE A 393 -20.75 13.57 -19.08
N ASP A 394 -20.59 14.81 -18.60
CA ASP A 394 -19.33 15.30 -18.05
C ASP A 394 -18.92 14.53 -16.78
N PHE A 395 -19.87 14.23 -15.89
CA PHE A 395 -19.57 13.45 -14.69
C PHE A 395 -19.26 11.98 -15.03
N ALA A 396 -19.96 11.39 -16.00
CA ALA A 396 -19.67 10.04 -16.48
C ALA A 396 -18.26 9.94 -17.10
N LEU A 397 -17.85 10.94 -17.89
CA LEU A 397 -16.50 11.03 -18.45
C LEU A 397 -15.44 11.16 -17.35
N TYR A 398 -15.69 11.99 -16.33
CA TYR A 398 -14.81 12.10 -15.16
C TYR A 398 -14.66 10.76 -14.42
N ILE A 399 -15.78 10.07 -14.14
CA ILE A 399 -15.79 8.75 -13.48
C ILE A 399 -14.96 7.76 -14.30
N LYS A 400 -15.20 7.70 -15.62
CA LYS A 400 -14.48 6.80 -16.54
C LYS A 400 -12.99 7.12 -16.60
N GLN A 401 -12.62 8.40 -16.70
CA GLN A 401 -11.22 8.84 -16.77
C GLN A 401 -10.46 8.49 -15.47
N ARG A 402 -11.14 8.55 -14.32
CA ARG A 402 -10.56 8.22 -13.02
C ARG A 402 -10.64 6.75 -12.63
N GLY A 403 -11.40 5.94 -13.39
CA GLY A 403 -11.63 4.54 -13.06
C GLY A 403 -12.46 4.33 -11.79
N TYR A 404 -13.26 5.32 -11.38
CA TYR A 404 -14.04 5.22 -10.14
C TYR A 404 -15.26 4.33 -10.29
N ASP A 405 -15.55 3.56 -9.25
CA ASP A 405 -16.83 2.89 -9.07
C ASP A 405 -17.63 3.63 -7.99
N LEU A 406 -18.59 4.45 -8.41
CA LEU A 406 -19.37 5.30 -7.51
C LEU A 406 -20.80 4.78 -7.36
N HIS A 407 -21.25 4.67 -6.12
CA HIS A 407 -22.61 4.29 -5.75
C HIS A 407 -23.33 5.45 -5.08
N ASP A 408 -24.65 5.40 -5.05
CA ASP A 408 -25.40 6.27 -4.14
C ASP A 408 -25.26 5.78 -2.69
N ILE A 409 -25.53 6.69 -1.78
CA ILE A 409 -25.28 6.54 -0.34
C ILE A 409 -26.11 5.39 0.26
N GLU A 410 -27.36 5.22 -0.21
CA GLU A 410 -28.25 4.18 0.28
C GLU A 410 -27.76 2.80 -0.18
N THR A 411 -27.41 2.67 -1.46
CA THR A 411 -26.82 1.46 -2.03
C THR A 411 -25.52 1.08 -1.30
N TYR A 412 -24.62 2.05 -1.08
CA TYR A 412 -23.36 1.83 -0.36
C TYR A 412 -23.61 1.30 1.06
N GLY A 413 -24.52 1.94 1.80
CA GLY A 413 -24.91 1.48 3.13
C GLY A 413 -25.56 0.09 3.11
N GLN A 414 -26.33 -0.23 2.08
CA GLN A 414 -26.96 -1.53 1.94
C GLN A 414 -25.95 -2.65 1.65
N MET A 415 -24.87 -2.38 0.90
CA MET A 415 -23.78 -3.35 0.69
C MET A 415 -23.17 -3.78 2.03
N LEU A 416 -22.91 -2.84 2.93
CA LEU A 416 -22.39 -3.14 4.27
C LEU A 416 -23.39 -3.98 5.09
N ARG A 417 -24.68 -3.65 5.06
CA ARG A 417 -25.72 -4.43 5.77
C ARG A 417 -25.82 -5.86 5.25
N ASN A 418 -25.74 -6.05 3.93
CA ASN A 418 -25.84 -7.36 3.30
C ASN A 418 -24.70 -8.30 3.72
N VAL A 419 -23.52 -7.77 4.01
CA VAL A 419 -22.37 -8.54 4.50
C VAL A 419 -22.57 -9.00 5.95
N GLY A 420 -23.38 -8.29 6.73
CA GLY A 420 -23.65 -8.60 8.13
C GLY A 420 -23.12 -7.56 9.11
N PHE A 421 -22.65 -6.39 8.64
CA PHE A 421 -22.51 -5.24 9.53
C PHE A 421 -23.90 -4.86 10.02
N ASP A 422 -24.14 -5.00 11.32
CA ASP A 422 -25.39 -4.53 11.89
C ASP A 422 -25.50 -3.00 11.75
N GLU A 423 -26.67 -2.46 12.06
CA GLU A 423 -26.96 -1.06 12.21
C GLU A 423 -25.89 -0.06 11.57
N VAL A 424 -25.86 -0.03 10.22
CA VAL A 424 -25.00 0.81 9.33
C VAL A 424 -25.52 2.25 9.10
N LEU A 425 -24.77 3.26 9.54
CA LEU A 425 -25.06 4.69 9.30
C LEU A 425 -24.44 5.17 7.99
N ALA A 426 -25.26 5.57 7.03
CA ALA A 426 -24.81 6.21 5.79
C ALA A 426 -25.28 7.68 5.77
N GLN A 427 -24.36 8.63 5.83
CA GLN A 427 -24.67 10.07 5.93
C GLN A 427 -24.19 10.82 4.71
N ASP A 428 -25.08 11.58 4.06
CA ASP A 428 -24.68 12.58 3.08
C ASP A 428 -24.04 13.77 3.80
N ARG A 429 -22.77 14.05 3.47
CA ARG A 429 -22.03 15.22 3.93
C ARG A 429 -21.48 16.05 2.78
N THR A 430 -22.22 16.07 1.68
CA THR A 430 -21.87 16.88 0.51
C THR A 430 -21.83 18.37 0.85
N ASP A 431 -22.67 18.85 1.77
CA ASP A 431 -22.66 20.25 2.21
C ASP A 431 -21.36 20.61 2.96
N GLU A 432 -20.87 19.73 3.83
CA GLU A 432 -19.56 19.91 4.47
C GLU A 432 -18.42 19.77 3.47
N PHE A 433 -18.52 18.84 2.52
CA PHE A 433 -17.55 18.66 1.44
C PHE A 433 -17.42 19.93 0.59
N ILE A 434 -18.53 20.57 0.21
CA ILE A 434 -18.54 21.84 -0.53
C ILE A 434 -17.82 22.93 0.27
N LYS A 435 -18.12 23.08 1.56
CA LYS A 435 -17.45 24.09 2.41
C LYS A 435 -15.95 23.86 2.52
N VAL A 436 -15.52 22.60 2.56
CA VAL A 436 -14.10 22.25 2.58
C VAL A 436 -13.44 22.58 1.25
N LEU A 437 -14.06 22.23 0.12
CA LEU A 437 -13.56 22.58 -1.21
C LEU A 437 -13.45 24.09 -1.40
N GLU A 438 -14.44 24.87 -0.94
CA GLU A 438 -14.40 26.34 -0.96
C GLU A 438 -13.22 26.86 -0.14
N LYS A 439 -13.03 26.36 1.10
CA LYS A 439 -11.90 26.74 1.96
C LYS A 439 -10.54 26.41 1.34
N GLU A 440 -10.38 25.20 0.81
CA GLU A 440 -9.14 24.73 0.17
C GLU A 440 -8.81 25.59 -1.06
N LEU A 441 -9.81 25.87 -1.90
CA LEU A 441 -9.65 26.72 -3.09
C LEU A 441 -9.31 28.16 -2.70
N ASP A 442 -10.02 28.74 -1.73
CA ASP A 442 -9.75 30.10 -1.22
C ASP A 442 -8.33 30.23 -0.66
N THR A 443 -7.84 29.21 0.05
CA THR A 443 -6.48 29.18 0.58
C THR A 443 -5.46 29.09 -0.56
N LEU A 444 -5.69 28.22 -1.53
CA LEU A 444 -4.81 28.07 -2.70
C LEU A 444 -4.76 29.35 -3.54
N GLU A 445 -5.90 29.99 -3.82
CA GLU A 445 -5.95 31.22 -4.61
C GLU A 445 -5.25 32.40 -3.90
N LYS A 446 -5.22 32.42 -2.55
CA LYS A 446 -4.47 33.42 -1.76
C LYS A 446 -2.97 33.16 -1.71
N ASP A 447 -2.55 31.92 -1.93
CA ASP A 447 -1.15 31.47 -1.88
C ASP A 447 -0.63 31.11 -3.28
N LYS A 448 -1.24 31.69 -4.34
CA LYS A 448 -0.96 31.37 -5.74
C LYS A 448 0.53 31.49 -6.07
N GLU A 449 1.14 32.61 -5.71
CA GLU A 449 2.53 32.89 -6.08
C GLU A 449 3.50 31.89 -5.44
N ALA A 450 3.30 31.54 -4.17
CA ALA A 450 4.10 30.54 -3.47
C ALA A 450 3.87 29.13 -4.03
N PHE A 451 2.62 28.79 -4.39
CA PHE A 451 2.31 27.52 -5.03
C PHE A 451 3.03 27.39 -6.38
N ILE A 452 2.96 28.42 -7.24
CA ILE A 452 3.61 28.38 -8.56
C ILE A 452 5.13 28.29 -8.43
N GLN A 453 5.71 28.96 -7.41
CA GLN A 453 7.14 28.87 -7.13
C GLN A 453 7.59 27.46 -6.78
N ASP A 454 6.79 26.73 -5.99
CA ASP A 454 7.12 25.36 -5.57
C ASP A 454 6.76 24.29 -6.62
N PHE A 455 5.85 24.62 -7.54
CA PHE A 455 5.35 23.72 -8.58
C PHE A 455 5.41 24.38 -9.97
N SER A 456 4.27 24.73 -10.55
CA SER A 456 4.17 25.38 -11.86
C SER A 456 2.83 26.11 -12.02
N GLU A 457 2.72 26.99 -13.01
CA GLU A 457 1.44 27.63 -13.36
C GLU A 457 0.42 26.61 -13.92
N GLU A 458 0.89 25.61 -14.67
CA GLU A 458 0.06 24.51 -15.17
C GLU A 458 -0.54 23.68 -14.03
N ASP A 459 0.28 23.29 -13.03
CA ASP A 459 -0.22 22.56 -11.85
C ASP A 459 -1.26 23.37 -11.06
N TYR A 460 -1.04 24.68 -10.93
CA TYR A 460 -2.00 25.57 -10.28
C TYR A 460 -3.33 25.57 -11.01
N ASP A 461 -3.31 25.76 -12.33
CA ASP A 461 -4.52 25.80 -13.16
C ASP A 461 -5.27 24.47 -13.17
N GLU A 462 -4.54 23.33 -13.22
CA GLU A 462 -5.13 22.00 -13.10
C GLU A 462 -5.88 21.80 -11.77
N ILE A 463 -5.26 22.17 -10.65
CA ILE A 463 -5.86 22.03 -9.32
C ILE A 463 -7.07 22.95 -9.18
N VAL A 464 -6.95 24.23 -9.53
CA VAL A 464 -8.05 25.20 -9.47
C VAL A 464 -9.22 24.75 -10.35
N GLY A 465 -8.94 24.33 -11.58
CA GLY A 465 -9.95 23.78 -12.50
C GLY A 465 -10.64 22.55 -11.92
N GLY A 466 -9.87 21.61 -11.36
CA GLY A 466 -10.39 20.42 -10.71
C GLY A 466 -11.29 20.71 -9.51
N TRP A 467 -10.92 21.67 -8.65
CA TRP A 467 -11.73 22.10 -7.50
C TRP A 467 -13.02 22.80 -7.93
N LYS A 468 -12.95 23.72 -8.91
CA LYS A 468 -14.13 24.40 -9.48
C LYS A 468 -15.10 23.39 -10.12
N ALA A 469 -14.58 22.38 -10.82
CA ALA A 469 -15.41 21.32 -11.39
C ALA A 469 -16.07 20.43 -10.31
N LYS A 470 -15.36 20.11 -9.21
CA LYS A 470 -15.95 19.40 -8.06
C LYS A 470 -17.06 20.22 -7.39
N LEU A 471 -16.85 21.53 -7.20
CA LEU A 471 -17.87 22.43 -6.65
C LEU A 471 -19.12 22.47 -7.52
N LEU A 472 -18.96 22.58 -8.85
CA LEU A 472 -20.08 22.57 -9.79
C LEU A 472 -20.87 21.25 -9.69
N ARG A 473 -20.19 20.09 -9.74
CA ARG A 473 -20.86 18.78 -9.65
C ARG A 473 -21.52 18.52 -8.30
N SER A 474 -20.93 19.03 -7.23
CA SER A 474 -21.48 18.85 -5.87
C SER A 474 -22.69 19.76 -5.65
N SER A 475 -22.62 21.01 -6.12
CA SER A 475 -23.73 21.98 -6.04
C SER A 475 -24.88 21.65 -7.01
N SER A 476 -24.60 21.00 -8.15
CA SER A 476 -25.64 20.42 -9.03
C SER A 476 -26.29 19.16 -8.44
N GLY A 477 -25.71 18.64 -7.34
CA GLY A 477 -26.22 17.49 -6.61
C GLY A 477 -25.83 16.13 -7.21
N GLU A 478 -24.89 16.08 -8.15
CA GLU A 478 -24.42 14.87 -8.82
C GLU A 478 -23.32 14.14 -8.03
N GLN A 479 -22.26 14.85 -7.66
CA GLN A 479 -21.16 14.32 -6.86
C GLN A 479 -21.53 14.43 -5.37
N ARG A 480 -21.36 13.32 -4.62
CA ARG A 480 -21.69 13.22 -3.20
C ARG A 480 -20.48 12.78 -2.37
N CYS A 481 -20.45 13.12 -1.09
CA CYS A 481 -19.43 12.68 -0.15
C CYS A 481 -20.06 12.16 1.14
N THR A 482 -19.57 11.03 1.67
CA THR A 482 -20.14 10.38 2.86
C THR A 482 -19.06 10.04 3.88
N PRO A 483 -19.36 10.14 5.19
CA PRO A 483 -18.61 9.40 6.19
C PRO A 483 -19.49 8.62 7.21
N ARG A 484 -18.90 7.57 7.84
CA ARG A 484 -18.99 7.16 9.29
C ARG A 484 -19.64 5.80 9.70
N THR A 485 -19.14 5.15 10.78
CA THR A 485 -19.94 4.52 11.92
C THR A 485 -19.21 4.50 13.31
N ARG A 486 -19.92 4.64 14.47
CA ARG A 486 -19.43 4.55 15.91
C ARG A 486 -20.43 3.82 16.84
N ASN A 487 -19.94 3.18 17.92
CA ASN A 487 -20.68 2.62 19.07
C ASN A 487 -20.19 3.09 20.48
N ARG A 488 -21.09 3.19 21.50
CA ARG A 488 -20.84 3.18 22.98
C ARG A 488 -22.04 2.58 23.78
N LEU A 489 -21.73 1.51 24.53
CA LEU A 489 -22.43 0.61 25.51
C LEU A 489 -23.76 0.99 26.21
N ASP A 490 -24.67 -0.01 26.34
CA ASP A 490 -25.09 -0.61 27.64
C ASP A 490 -25.52 -2.10 27.48
N ALA A 491 -25.41 -2.86 28.57
CA ALA A 491 -25.27 -4.31 28.65
C ALA A 491 -26.56 -5.13 28.49
N THR A 492 -26.45 -6.25 27.74
CA THR A 492 -27.01 -7.61 27.97
C THR A 492 -27.47 -8.30 26.69
N ARG A 493 -26.51 -8.74 25.85
CA ARG A 493 -26.50 -10.04 25.14
C ARG A 493 -25.34 -10.09 24.14
N MET A 494 -24.53 -11.14 24.24
CA MET A 494 -23.48 -11.49 23.28
C MET A 494 -24.10 -11.82 21.92
N LYS A 495 -23.87 -10.96 20.94
CA LYS A 495 -23.93 -11.15 19.48
C LYS A 495 -23.24 -9.91 18.88
N ASN A 496 -22.56 -10.06 17.74
CA ASN A 496 -21.89 -8.95 17.05
C ASN A 496 -22.86 -7.77 16.92
N LEU A 497 -22.34 -6.58 17.20
CA LEU A 497 -23.11 -5.38 17.58
C LEU A 497 -22.59 -4.22 16.73
N VAL A 498 -23.44 -3.55 15.98
CA VAL A 498 -23.08 -2.42 15.09
C VAL A 498 -24.32 -1.52 15.03
N TYR A 499 -24.29 -0.17 15.31
CA TYR A 499 -25.40 0.82 15.66
C TYR A 499 -25.91 1.87 14.61
N VAL A 500 -27.25 1.90 14.33
CA VAL A 500 -28.06 2.75 13.40
C VAL A 500 -29.21 3.30 14.20
N GLN A 501 -29.25 4.62 14.25
CA GLN A 501 -30.44 5.35 14.64
C GLN A 501 -30.76 6.41 13.61
N PHE A 502 -32.00 6.38 13.11
CA PHE A 502 -32.66 7.48 12.43
C PHE A 502 -33.39 8.35 13.45
N ASN A 503 -33.45 9.66 13.22
CA ASN A 503 -34.52 10.48 13.76
C ASN A 503 -35.27 11.15 12.61
N ALA A 504 -36.51 10.72 12.43
CA ALA A 504 -37.48 11.37 11.58
C ALA A 504 -37.83 12.75 12.14
N ARG A 505 -37.73 13.78 11.30
CA ARG A 505 -38.62 14.95 11.36
C ARG A 505 -39.16 15.23 9.96
N LEU A 506 -40.22 14.52 9.61
CA LEU A 506 -41.24 15.03 8.72
C LEU A 506 -42.21 15.84 9.57
N MET A 507 -42.31 17.15 9.34
CA MET A 507 -43.56 17.91 9.50
C MET A 507 -43.42 19.26 8.79
N ASN A 508 -43.87 19.32 7.54
CA ASN A 508 -44.63 20.46 7.02
C ASN A 508 -45.37 20.07 5.73
N LYS A 509 -46.46 19.29 5.88
CA LYS A 509 -47.53 19.27 4.88
C LYS A 509 -48.67 20.14 5.41
N LYS A 510 -48.82 21.33 4.82
CA LYS A 510 -50.08 22.07 4.82
C LYS A 510 -51.17 21.19 4.20
N LYS A 511 -52.21 20.84 4.97
CA LYS A 511 -53.59 20.80 4.48
C LYS A 511 -54.58 20.77 5.64
N ARG A 512 -55.44 21.78 5.66
CA ARG A 512 -56.64 21.89 6.50
C ARG A 512 -57.54 20.66 6.31
N LYS A 513 -58.04 20.08 7.40
CA LYS A 513 -59.48 19.77 7.57
C LYS A 513 -59.80 19.43 9.03
N LYS A 514 -61.06 19.70 9.35
CA LYS A 514 -61.70 19.87 10.65
C LYS A 514 -62.20 18.54 11.23
N ASP A 515 -62.30 18.53 12.55
CA ASP A 515 -63.29 17.86 13.41
C ASP A 515 -63.16 16.36 13.79
N LYS A 516 -63.19 16.20 15.13
CA LYS A 516 -63.83 15.18 16.00
C LYS A 516 -63.14 13.83 16.29
N LEU A 517 -62.69 13.76 17.55
CA LEU A 517 -63.05 12.79 18.61
C LEU A 517 -63.10 11.28 18.26
N GLU A 518 -62.23 10.47 18.87
CA GLU A 518 -62.61 9.52 19.93
C GLU A 518 -61.38 8.84 20.56
N THR A 519 -61.51 8.56 21.85
CA THR A 519 -60.54 7.93 22.75
C THR A 519 -60.78 6.42 22.77
N LEU A 520 -59.73 5.59 22.73
CA LEU A 520 -59.73 4.27 23.38
C LEU A 520 -58.30 3.94 23.84
N LEU A 521 -58.18 3.68 25.15
CA LEU A 521 -57.01 3.21 25.87
C LEU A 521 -57.13 1.69 26.11
N ALA A 522 -56.00 1.11 26.53
CA ALA A 522 -55.79 -0.21 27.15
C ALA A 522 -55.58 -1.37 26.15
N SER A 523 -54.74 -2.38 26.40
CA SER A 523 -53.66 -2.66 27.36
C SER A 523 -53.25 -4.11 27.08
N ASP A 524 -51.95 -4.39 27.21
CA ASP A 524 -51.35 -5.66 27.63
C ASP A 524 -51.40 -6.95 26.79
N ALA A 525 -50.22 -7.60 26.85
CA ALA A 525 -49.97 -9.05 26.97
C ALA A 525 -49.88 -9.94 25.72
N SER A 526 -48.63 -10.14 25.28
CA SER A 526 -47.91 -11.44 25.20
C SER A 526 -48.71 -12.76 25.13
N ASN A 527 -48.51 -13.57 24.08
CA ASN A 527 -47.65 -14.77 24.06
C ASN A 527 -47.93 -15.73 22.87
N ALA A 528 -46.82 -16.26 22.34
CA ALA A 528 -46.57 -17.63 21.85
C ALA A 528 -47.54 -18.37 20.89
N GLN A 529 -47.02 -18.56 19.66
CA GLN A 529 -46.69 -19.84 19.01
C GLN A 529 -47.79 -20.88 18.65
N SER A 530 -47.72 -21.27 17.37
CA SER A 530 -47.88 -22.62 16.79
C SER A 530 -49.14 -22.96 15.95
N TRP A 531 -48.85 -23.18 14.65
CA TRP A 531 -49.32 -24.24 13.73
C TRP A 531 -50.69 -24.08 13.05
N ILE A 532 -50.67 -24.15 11.71
CA ILE A 532 -51.38 -25.16 10.89
C ILE A 532 -50.69 -25.24 9.52
N VAL A 533 -50.32 -26.47 9.15
CA VAL A 533 -50.06 -26.96 7.80
C VAL A 533 -51.31 -27.74 7.40
N GLU A 534 -51.97 -27.33 6.33
CA GLU A 534 -52.89 -28.07 5.44
C GLU A 534 -52.84 -27.24 4.13
N GLY A 535 -52.48 -27.69 2.93
CA GLY A 535 -52.53 -29.01 2.31
C GLY A 535 -53.66 -29.04 1.29
N CYS A 536 -53.37 -28.75 0.01
CA CYS A 536 -53.95 -29.33 -1.23
C CYS A 536 -53.66 -28.43 -2.46
N ASP A 537 -52.65 -28.85 -3.23
CA ASP A 537 -52.70 -29.31 -4.63
C ASP A 537 -53.47 -28.56 -5.73
N ASP A 538 -52.76 -28.51 -6.86
CA ASP A 538 -53.14 -28.44 -8.28
C ASP A 538 -53.69 -27.13 -8.86
N ASP A 539 -52.87 -26.46 -9.68
CA ASP A 539 -53.08 -26.47 -11.14
C ASP A 539 -51.81 -25.98 -11.88
N GLU A 540 -51.37 -26.82 -12.81
CA GLU A 540 -50.34 -26.57 -13.82
C GLU A 540 -50.78 -25.49 -14.81
N GLU A 541 -49.87 -24.60 -15.22
CA GLU A 541 -49.88 -24.04 -16.57
C GLU A 541 -48.46 -23.62 -16.96
N GLU A 542 -47.77 -24.54 -17.66
CA GLU A 542 -46.64 -24.21 -18.54
C GLU A 542 -47.18 -23.55 -19.82
N VAL A 543 -46.57 -22.44 -20.23
CA VAL A 543 -46.67 -21.93 -21.60
C VAL A 543 -45.26 -21.58 -22.09
N GLU A 544 -44.77 -22.45 -22.98
CA GLU A 544 -43.64 -22.25 -23.89
C GLU A 544 -43.97 -21.21 -25.00
N ILE A 545 -42.95 -20.94 -25.85
CA ILE A 545 -42.98 -20.34 -27.20
C ILE A 545 -42.58 -18.84 -27.23
N ASP A 546 -41.62 -18.33 -28.01
CA ASP A 546 -40.88 -18.82 -29.18
C ASP A 546 -39.53 -18.09 -29.34
N ILE A 547 -38.55 -18.80 -29.91
CA ILE A 547 -37.30 -18.23 -30.47
C ILE A 547 -37.52 -18.07 -31.97
N LEU A 548 -37.44 -16.83 -32.49
CA LEU A 548 -37.44 -16.56 -33.92
C LEU A 548 -36.17 -15.81 -34.34
N GLN A 549 -35.34 -16.50 -35.14
CA GLN A 549 -34.39 -15.86 -36.05
C GLN A 549 -35.13 -15.20 -37.23
N PRO A 550 -34.52 -14.20 -37.88
CA PRO A 550 -34.52 -14.22 -39.34
C PRO A 550 -33.16 -13.91 -40.00
N THR A 551 -32.81 -14.85 -40.87
CA THR A 551 -32.08 -14.81 -42.15
C THR A 551 -31.52 -13.51 -42.74
N ARG A 552 -30.29 -13.68 -43.26
CA ARG A 552 -29.58 -13.00 -44.38
C ARG A 552 -30.44 -12.18 -45.36
N GLY A 553 -29.99 -10.96 -45.62
CA GLY A 553 -30.30 -10.15 -46.79
C GLY A 553 -29.27 -9.02 -46.95
N THR A 554 -28.53 -9.07 -48.05
CA THR A 554 -27.48 -8.15 -48.51
C THR A 554 -27.99 -6.76 -48.88
N THR A 555 -27.31 -5.70 -48.45
CA THR A 555 -27.09 -4.46 -49.25
C THR A 555 -25.91 -3.66 -48.69
N ASN A 556 -24.97 -3.34 -49.57
CA ASN A 556 -23.82 -2.44 -49.37
C ASN A 556 -24.28 -1.00 -49.07
N VAL A 557 -23.69 -0.39 -48.05
CA VAL A 557 -23.36 1.05 -48.04
C VAL A 557 -21.99 1.17 -47.39
N GLN A 558 -21.02 1.66 -48.18
CA GLN A 558 -19.70 2.09 -47.73
C GLN A 558 -19.86 3.44 -47.05
N ASP A 559 -19.40 3.57 -45.81
CA ASP A 559 -18.97 4.85 -45.25
C ASP A 559 -17.58 4.65 -44.64
N GLU A 560 -16.63 5.38 -45.22
CA GLU A 560 -15.20 5.37 -44.91
C GLU A 560 -14.97 5.88 -43.47
N ILE A 561 -14.41 5.04 -42.61
CA ILE A 561 -13.78 5.48 -41.36
C ILE A 561 -12.28 5.56 -41.65
N ARG A 562 -11.79 6.79 -41.73
CA ARG A 562 -10.40 7.17 -41.95
C ARG A 562 -9.56 6.85 -40.71
N GLU A 563 -8.54 6.00 -40.88
CA GLU A 563 -7.46 5.79 -39.92
C GLU A 563 -6.60 7.07 -39.80
N PRO A 564 -6.13 7.47 -38.61
CA PRO A 564 -5.16 8.57 -38.48
C PRO A 564 -3.75 8.09 -38.86
N ASP A 565 -3.17 8.73 -39.88
CA ASP A 565 -1.77 8.61 -40.31
C ASP A 565 -0.78 9.08 -39.23
N GLU A 566 0.37 8.39 -39.13
CA GLU A 566 1.49 8.62 -38.21
C GLU A 566 2.35 9.88 -38.54
N ASN A 567 1.74 11.03 -38.88
CA ASN A 567 2.49 12.26 -39.22
C ASN A 567 2.08 13.53 -38.47
N ASP A 568 1.25 13.44 -37.42
CA ASP A 568 0.86 14.60 -36.61
C ASP A 568 1.50 14.63 -35.21
N PHE A 569 2.78 14.28 -35.11
CA PHE A 569 3.61 14.56 -33.91
C PHE A 569 4.79 15.46 -34.30
N VAL A 570 4.70 16.74 -33.94
CA VAL A 570 5.84 17.65 -33.94
C VAL A 570 6.62 17.42 -32.65
N SER A 571 7.83 16.88 -32.77
CA SER A 571 8.80 16.84 -31.68
C SER A 571 9.46 18.20 -31.54
N ASP A 572 9.28 18.86 -30.39
CA ASP A 572 10.14 19.98 -30.01
C ASP A 572 11.51 19.42 -29.58
N GLY A 573 12.52 19.69 -30.40
CA GLY A 573 13.92 19.46 -30.07
C GLY A 573 14.50 20.73 -29.47
N THR A 574 14.92 20.68 -28.22
CA THR A 574 15.79 21.69 -27.63
C THR A 574 17.23 21.18 -27.68
N GLU A 575 18.04 21.84 -28.49
CA GLU A 575 19.51 21.78 -28.45
C GLU A 575 19.97 22.46 -27.16
N ASP A 576 20.58 21.71 -26.25
CA ASP A 576 21.27 22.27 -25.09
C ASP A 576 22.69 22.70 -25.51
N GLU A 577 22.89 24.03 -25.58
CA GLU A 577 24.21 24.65 -25.67
C GLU A 577 24.98 24.42 -24.37
N LEU A 578 26.21 23.91 -24.51
CA LEU A 578 27.21 23.76 -23.47
C LEU A 578 27.64 25.13 -22.95
N GLY A 579 27.22 25.47 -21.73
CA GLY A 579 27.77 26.57 -20.93
C GLY A 579 28.89 26.06 -20.02
N GLU A 580 30.07 26.62 -20.17
CA GLU A 580 31.25 26.40 -19.32
C GLU A 580 30.99 26.89 -17.88
N GLU A 581 31.14 26.01 -16.87
CA GLU A 581 31.18 26.41 -15.46
C GLU A 581 32.64 26.68 -15.04
N GLU A 582 32.91 27.92 -14.61
CA GLU A 582 34.15 28.35 -13.98
C GLU A 582 34.29 27.75 -12.57
N GLU A 583 35.46 27.16 -12.30
CA GLU A 583 35.93 26.74 -10.98
C GLU A 583 35.99 27.94 -10.02
N LEU A 584 35.33 27.83 -8.87
CA LEU A 584 35.57 28.70 -7.71
C LEU A 584 36.26 27.89 -6.60
N ASP A 585 37.58 28.08 -6.53
CA ASP A 585 38.42 27.72 -5.39
C ASP A 585 37.95 28.42 -4.11
N LEU A 586 37.69 27.65 -3.06
CA LEU A 586 37.64 28.15 -1.69
C LEU A 586 38.75 27.49 -0.88
N GLU A 587 39.88 28.20 -0.84
CA GLU A 587 40.97 27.96 0.10
C GLU A 587 40.52 28.19 1.55
N SER A 588 41.12 27.36 2.40
CA SER A 588 41.10 27.39 3.85
C SER A 588 41.46 28.74 4.47
N ASP A 589 40.86 29.07 5.61
CA ASP A 589 41.60 29.80 6.64
C ASP A 589 41.20 29.41 8.07
N LYS A 590 42.25 29.17 8.86
CA LYS A 590 42.25 28.85 10.29
C LYS A 590 42.33 30.12 11.13
N GLU A 591 41.66 30.05 12.28
CA GLU A 591 41.97 30.63 13.60
C GLU A 591 42.78 31.92 13.78
N LEU A 592 42.24 32.79 14.66
CA LEU A 592 42.83 33.66 15.71
C LEU A 592 42.18 35.07 15.63
N ASP A 593 41.78 35.80 16.67
CA ASP A 593 42.23 35.86 18.06
C ASP A 593 41.16 36.57 18.95
N LYS A 594 41.15 36.22 20.24
CA LYS A 594 40.73 36.97 21.46
C LYS A 594 39.82 38.21 21.36
N SER A 595 38.68 38.14 22.08
CA SER A 595 38.44 38.88 23.35
C SER A 595 37.15 38.43 24.02
#